data_AF-A0A519CA85-F1
#
_entry.id   AF-A0A519CA85-F1
#
_cell.length_a   1.000
_cell.length_b   1.000
_cell.length_c   1.000
_cell.angle_alpha   90.00
_cell.angle_beta   90.00
_cell.angle_gamma   90.00
#
_symmetry.space_group_name_H-M   'P 1'
#
loop_
_entity.id
_entity.type
_entity.pdbx_description
1 polymer ?
#
loop_
_entity_poly.entity_id
_entity_poly.type
_entity_poly.pdbx_seq_one_letter_code
_entity_poly.pdbx_strand_id
1 'polypeptide(L)'
;MGKANPYIHIPKESWPSWTWYAIECVALIVIAFLSAVKITDSIEGLTPEIHNYVITGIFGSFFLVWYVIIRGLILKKKILK
;
A
#
# COMPACT_ATOMS: atom_id res chain seq x y z
N MET A 1 -26.04 23.25 -30.46
CA MET A 1 -25.03 22.31 -29.93
C MET A 1 -25.07 21.04 -30.77
N GLY A 2 -23.99 20.73 -31.49
CA GLY A 2 -23.91 19.52 -32.32
C GLY A 2 -23.89 18.27 -31.45
N LYS A 3 -24.63 17.23 -31.85
CA LYS A 3 -24.65 15.93 -31.15
C LYS A 3 -23.26 15.31 -31.21
N ALA A 4 -22.76 14.80 -30.08
CA ALA A 4 -21.51 14.06 -30.03
C ALA A 4 -21.56 12.84 -30.97
N ASN A 5 -20.49 12.63 -31.73
CA ASN A 5 -20.38 11.51 -32.67
C ASN A 5 -20.44 10.17 -31.91
N PRO A 6 -21.40 9.27 -32.23
CA PRO A 6 -21.57 7.99 -31.53
C PRO A 6 -20.37 7.06 -31.60
N TYR A 7 -19.40 7.31 -32.49
CA TYR A 7 -18.17 6.53 -32.63
C TYR A 7 -17.00 7.04 -31.78
N ILE A 8 -17.16 8.13 -31.02
CA ILE A 8 -16.11 8.64 -30.13
C ILE A 8 -16.26 7.98 -28.77
N HIS A 9 -15.36 7.04 -28.45
CA HIS A 9 -15.20 6.53 -27.09
C HIS A 9 -14.54 7.60 -26.22
N ILE A 10 -15.36 8.41 -25.54
CA ILE A 10 -14.89 9.28 -24.46
C ILE A 10 -14.88 8.42 -23.19
N PRO A 11 -13.71 8.15 -22.58
CA PRO A 11 -13.66 7.45 -21.31
C PRO A 11 -14.50 8.22 -20.28
N LYS A 12 -15.45 7.54 -19.64
CA LYS A 12 -16.29 8.14 -18.59
C LYS A 12 -15.51 8.45 -17.31
N GLU A 13 -14.36 7.81 -17.12
CA GLU A 13 -13.48 8.01 -15.96
C GLU A 13 -12.23 8.78 -16.37
N SER A 14 -11.93 9.87 -15.66
CA SER A 14 -10.78 10.73 -15.91
C SER A 14 -9.46 10.19 -15.35
N TRP A 15 -9.50 9.16 -14.49
CA TRP A 15 -8.31 8.59 -13.86
C TRP A 15 -8.47 7.08 -13.60
N PRO A 16 -7.49 6.23 -13.93
CA PRO A 16 -7.59 4.79 -13.71
C PRO A 16 -7.66 4.40 -12.22
N SER A 17 -8.59 3.51 -11.87
CA SER A 17 -8.80 3.08 -10.48
C SER A 17 -7.59 2.38 -9.87
N TRP A 18 -6.81 1.63 -10.65
CA TRP A 18 -5.59 0.94 -10.19
C TRP A 18 -4.52 1.90 -9.66
N THR A 19 -4.49 3.14 -10.17
CA THR A 19 -3.48 4.13 -9.75
C THR A 19 -3.68 4.55 -8.30
N TRP A 20 -4.91 4.53 -7.78
CA TRP A 20 -5.14 4.75 -6.35
C TRP A 20 -4.51 3.65 -5.48
N TYR A 21 -4.53 2.40 -5.95
CA TYR A 21 -3.88 1.28 -5.25
C TYR A 21 -2.35 1.44 -5.28
N ALA A 22 -1.79 1.95 -6.38
CA ALA A 22 -0.36 2.21 -6.49
C ALA A 22 0.07 3.34 -5.53
N ILE A 23 -0.68 4.44 -5.47
CA ILE A 23 -0.42 5.55 -4.53
C ILE A 23 -0.49 5.07 -3.09
N GLU A 24 -1.53 4.31 -2.73
CA GLU A 24 -1.70 3.69 -1.41
C GLU A 24 -0.52 2.78 -1.05
N CYS A 25 -0.07 1.95 -2.00
CA CYS A 25 1.07 1.05 -1.82
C CYS A 25 2.37 1.81 -1.57
N VAL A 26 2.68 2.83 -2.38
CA VAL A 26 3.89 3.65 -2.21
C VAL A 26 3.87 4.38 -0.86
N ALA A 27 2.73 4.94 -0.46
CA ALA A 27 2.59 5.56 0.84
C ALA A 27 2.83 4.55 1.99
N LEU A 28 2.28 3.33 1.86
CA LEU A 28 2.50 2.28 2.85
C LEU A 28 3.95 1.83 2.91
N ILE A 29 4.66 1.70 1.77
CA ILE A 29 6.10 1.37 1.74
C ILE A 29 6.90 2.38 2.57
N VAL A 30 6.68 3.68 2.35
CA VAL A 30 7.43 4.75 3.03
C VAL A 30 7.15 4.71 4.54
N ILE A 31 5.87 4.63 4.93
CA ILE A 31 5.48 4.59 6.35
C ILE A 31 6.04 3.34 7.01
N ALA A 32 5.83 2.17 6.42
CA ALA A 32 6.26 0.89 6.96
C ALA A 32 7.77 0.83 7.13
N PHE A 33 8.54 1.30 6.15
CA PHE A 33 10.00 1.26 6.21
C PHE A 33 10.54 2.19 7.31
N LEU A 34 10.06 3.44 7.35
CA LEU A 34 10.49 4.40 8.37
C LEU A 34 10.08 3.96 9.78
N SER A 35 8.88 3.38 9.93
CA SER A 35 8.44 2.81 11.20
C SER A 35 9.27 1.58 11.58
N ALA A 36 9.58 0.68 10.65
CA ALA A 36 10.39 -0.51 10.92
C ALA A 36 11.79 -0.16 11.41
N VAL A 37 12.45 0.81 10.76
CA VAL A 37 13.76 1.32 11.21
C VAL A 37 13.64 1.90 12.62
N LYS A 38 12.71 2.84 12.86
CA LYS A 38 12.54 3.47 14.18
C LYS A 38 12.23 2.49 15.31
N ILE A 39 11.37 1.50 15.04
CA ILE A 39 11.02 0.48 16.03
C ILE A 39 12.24 -0.40 16.31
N THR A 40 12.98 -0.81 15.27
CA THR A 40 14.15 -1.67 15.47
C THR A 40 15.28 -0.94 16.18
N ASP A 41 15.51 0.34 15.87
CA ASP A 41 16.52 1.18 16.52
C ASP A 41 16.23 1.41 18.01
N SER A 42 14.97 1.26 18.44
CA SER A 42 14.61 1.32 19.86
C SER A 42 14.93 0.03 20.64
N ILE A 43 15.40 -1.02 19.96
CA ILE A 43 15.76 -2.31 20.57
C ILE A 43 17.28 -2.36 20.74
N GLU A 44 17.75 -2.34 21.98
CA GLU A 44 19.18 -2.39 22.29
C GLU A 44 19.76 -3.82 22.18
N GLY A 45 21.06 -3.92 21.88
CA GLY A 45 21.81 -5.18 21.92
C GLY A 45 21.65 -6.09 20.68
N LEU A 46 21.02 -5.60 19.61
CA LEU A 46 20.92 -6.34 18.35
C LEU A 46 22.25 -6.34 17.60
N THR A 47 22.67 -7.51 17.12
CA THR A 47 23.74 -7.58 16.11
C THR A 47 23.24 -6.99 14.79
N PRO A 48 24.12 -6.48 13.91
CA PRO A 48 23.70 -5.89 12.63
C PRO A 48 22.90 -6.85 11.74
N GLU A 49 23.21 -8.15 11.81
CA GLU A 49 22.46 -9.18 11.08
C GLU A 49 21.02 -9.31 11.59
N ILE A 50 20.84 -9.45 12.91
CA ILE A 50 19.51 -9.60 13.52
C ILE A 50 18.71 -8.30 13.34
N HIS A 51 19.35 -7.14 13.44
CA HIS A 51 18.74 -5.84 13.18
C HIS A 51 18.08 -5.78 11.80
N ASN A 52 18.77 -6.22 10.74
CA ASN A 52 18.23 -6.26 9.38
C ASN A 52 17.05 -7.24 9.24
N TYR A 53 17.11 -8.40 9.88
CA TYR A 53 16.01 -9.36 9.88
C TYR A 53 14.76 -8.80 10.58
N VAL A 54 14.96 -8.11 11.71
CA VAL A 54 13.85 -7.47 12.46
C VAL A 54 13.21 -6.35 11.64
N ILE A 55 14.00 -5.49 10.99
CA ILE A 55 13.46 -4.47 10.06
C ILE A 55 12.62 -5.12 8.98
N THR A 56 13.12 -6.18 8.35
CA THR A 56 12.42 -6.88 7.27
C THR A 56 11.11 -7.50 7.76
N GLY A 57 11.12 -8.13 8.94
CA GLY A 57 9.92 -8.72 9.56
C GLY A 57 8.86 -7.67 9.90
N ILE A 58 9.26 -6.57 10.53
CA ILE A 58 8.35 -5.47 10.87
C ILE A 58 7.79 -4.84 9.60
N PHE A 59 8.64 -4.54 8.61
CA PHE A 59 8.22 -4.00 7.32
C PHE A 59 7.16 -4.88 6.65
N GLY A 60 7.39 -6.20 6.57
CA GLY A 60 6.42 -7.14 6.00
C GLY A 60 5.10 -7.19 6.77
N SER A 61 5.15 -7.05 8.10
CA SER A 61 3.95 -7.09 8.95
C SER A 61 2.97 -5.94 8.65
N PHE A 62 3.44 -4.76 8.25
CA PHE A 62 2.58 -3.65 7.84
C PHE A 62 1.69 -4.01 6.64
N PHE A 63 2.22 -4.77 5.67
CA PHE A 63 1.45 -5.21 4.51
C PHE A 63 0.38 -6.24 4.90
N LEU A 64 0.69 -7.14 5.82
CA LEU A 64 -0.29 -8.08 6.36
C LEU A 64 -1.41 -7.34 7.09
N VAL A 65 -1.07 -6.43 7.99
CA VAL A 65 -2.06 -5.64 8.73
C VAL A 65 -2.92 -4.81 7.78
N TRP A 66 -2.30 -4.12 6.83
CA TRP A 66 -3.05 -3.24 5.93
C TRP A 66 -3.91 -4.01 4.94
N TYR A 67 -3.33 -4.89 4.13
CA TYR A 67 -4.03 -5.52 3.01
C TYR A 67 -4.88 -6.73 3.41
N VAL A 68 -4.50 -7.48 4.44
CA VAL A 68 -5.25 -8.66 4.89
C VAL A 68 -6.27 -8.26 5.97
N ILE A 69 -5.82 -7.59 7.03
CA ILE A 69 -6.68 -7.30 8.19
C ILE A 69 -7.58 -6.09 7.90
N ILE A 70 -7.01 -4.91 7.68
CA ILE A 70 -7.79 -3.68 7.56
C ILE A 70 -8.63 -3.70 6.27
N ARG A 71 -8.00 -3.97 5.12
CA ARG A 71 -8.67 -3.89 3.83
C ARG A 71 -9.66 -5.04 3.60
N GLY A 72 -9.24 -6.26 3.96
CA GLY A 72 -10.03 -7.47 3.80
C GLY A 72 -11.14 -7.62 4.84
N LEU A 73 -10.81 -7.55 6.12
CA LEU A 73 -11.75 -7.86 7.20
C LEU A 73 -12.56 -6.65 7.65
N ILE A 74 -11.92 -5.48 7.82
CA ILE A 74 -12.59 -4.29 8.35
C ILE A 74 -13.34 -3.54 7.26
N LEU A 75 -12.66 -3.17 6.17
CA LEU A 75 -13.24 -2.36 5.10
C LEU A 75 -14.07 -3.18 4.10
N LYS A 76 -13.96 -4.52 4.14
CA LYS A 76 -14.61 -5.46 3.20
C LYS A 76 -14.44 -5.07 1.72
N LYS A 77 -13.35 -4.37 1.38
CA LYS A 77 -13.05 -3.99 0.00
C LYS A 77 -12.46 -5.21 -0.70
N LYS A 78 -13.07 -5.62 -1.82
CA LYS A 78 -12.49 -6.67 -2.66
C LYS A 78 -11.11 -6.21 -3.14
N ILE A 79 -10.11 -7.08 -2.99
CA ILE A 79 -8.71 -6.80 -3.34
C ILE A 79 -8.57 -6.50 -4.85
N LEU A 80 -9.43 -7.10 -5.68
CA LEU A 80 -9.63 -6.79 -7.10
C LEU A 80 -11.13 -6.95 -7.42
N LYS A 81 -11.67 -6.05 -8.24
CA LYS A 81 -13.06 -6.12 -8.74
C LYS A 81 -13.03 -6.57 -10.19
#